data_AF-A0A0C2FTV7-F1
#
_entry.id   AF-A0A0C2FTV7-F1
#
_cell.length_a   1.000
_cell.length_b   1.000
_cell.length_c   1.000
_cell.angle_alpha   90.00
_cell.angle_beta   90.00
_cell.angle_gamma   90.00
#
_symmetry.space_group_name_H-M   'P 1'
#
loop_
_entity.id
_entity.type
_entity.pdbx_description
1 polymer ?
#
loop_
_entity_poly.entity_id
_entity_poly.type
_entity_poly.pdbx_seq_one_letter_code
_entity_poly.pdbx_strand_id
1 'polypeptide(L)'
;MVAVAMSARKNLCINDSVWQLRQVEIGHIGFQNDLKQLGRERGLCPYFVAREAIRNATIVVYSYHYILDPKIAELVSKDFSRRSCVVFDEAHNIDNVCIESMSITISQKQMEKAAQELVTLDSAVQRMKSENSERLQNEYEKLVEGLRRTEQERANDERLANPVLPDAILREAVPGSIRTAQHFVLFMKRVVEYVRHRMRTSQVVLESPAAFVKDIQDRMYVDRKPLRFCAERLDNLTRTLELADVSDFRCLTRIAILATLVSTYSKGFSLIIEPAEASQPAQLTLSCMDASIAIRPVMERFQTVVITSGTLSPLEMYPKILDFDPAVMASLTMTLARPCLSPLVVARGNDQVAMTSRFEQRSDVAVIRNYGNLVLEMAAVVPDGMHVIDELMKSKLLFIETNDALETSVALEKYVDACDSGRGACLFSVARGKVSEGIDFSHHL
;
A
#
# COMPACT_ATOMS: atom_id res chain seq x y z
N MET A 1 26.87 17.33 -5.31
CA MET A 1 25.54 16.71 -5.53
C MET A 1 25.30 15.78 -4.35
N VAL A 2 24.11 15.84 -3.74
CA VAL A 2 23.73 14.96 -2.61
C VAL A 2 22.62 14.03 -3.08
N ALA A 3 22.76 12.73 -2.82
CA ALA A 3 21.77 11.71 -3.11
C ALA A 3 21.37 11.00 -1.81
N VAL A 4 20.08 10.73 -1.60
CA VAL A 4 19.56 10.07 -0.40
C VAL A 4 18.59 8.95 -0.77
N ALA A 5 18.92 7.72 -0.41
CA ALA A 5 17.98 6.61 -0.42
C ALA A 5 17.22 6.58 0.92
N MET A 6 15.89 6.57 0.88
CA MET A 6 15.07 6.50 2.09
C MET A 6 14.12 5.29 2.06
N SER A 7 14.05 4.59 3.19
CA SER A 7 13.21 3.42 3.40
C SER A 7 12.61 3.44 4.81
N ALA A 8 11.78 2.45 5.12
CA ALA A 8 11.10 2.31 6.39
C ALA A 8 12.09 2.16 7.56
N ARG A 9 11.64 2.49 8.78
CA ARG A 9 12.43 2.29 10.01
C ARG A 9 12.99 0.86 10.14
N LYS A 10 12.28 -0.14 9.61
CA LYS A 10 12.73 -1.54 9.52
C LYS A 10 14.12 -1.68 8.85
N ASN A 11 14.33 -0.97 7.74
CA ASN A 11 15.55 -1.05 6.94
C ASN A 11 16.67 -0.14 7.47
N LEU A 12 16.37 0.82 8.34
CA LEU A 12 17.28 1.88 8.81
C LEU A 12 17.41 1.98 10.35
N CYS A 13 16.92 0.99 11.11
CA CYS A 13 17.13 0.90 12.55
C CYS A 13 18.51 0.29 12.88
N ILE A 14 19.10 0.74 13.99
CA ILE A 14 20.39 0.26 14.54
C ILE A 14 20.31 -0.11 16.03
N ASN A 15 19.12 -0.07 16.65
CA ASN A 15 18.92 -0.46 18.04
C ASN A 15 18.41 -1.91 18.08
N ASP A 16 19.23 -2.82 18.59
CA ASP A 16 18.96 -4.26 18.55
C ASP A 16 17.64 -4.65 19.24
N SER A 17 17.28 -3.96 20.34
CA SER A 17 16.01 -4.20 21.06
C SER A 17 14.76 -3.89 20.22
N VAL A 18 14.88 -3.02 19.21
CA VAL A 18 13.80 -2.66 18.27
C VAL A 18 13.92 -3.45 16.97
N TRP A 19 15.14 -3.81 16.57
CA TRP A 19 15.44 -4.56 15.35
C TRP A 19 15.00 -6.04 15.46
N GLN A 20 15.29 -6.69 16.59
CA GLN A 20 14.91 -8.09 16.87
C GLN A 20 13.40 -8.34 16.77
N LEU A 21 12.58 -7.33 17.04
CA LEU A 21 11.11 -7.44 16.99
C LEU A 21 10.52 -7.55 15.57
N ARG A 22 11.30 -7.34 14.49
CA ARG A 22 10.77 -7.20 13.11
C ARG A 22 11.66 -7.79 12.00
N GLN A 23 12.10 -9.04 12.17
CA GLN A 23 12.73 -9.82 11.09
C GLN A 23 11.82 -9.91 9.85
N VAL A 24 12.22 -9.24 8.75
CA VAL A 24 12.36 -9.84 7.42
C VAL A 24 13.45 -9.03 6.73
N GLU A 25 14.51 -9.66 6.27
CA GLU A 25 15.54 -9.01 5.46
C GLU A 25 15.08 -8.94 4.01
N ILE A 26 15.43 -7.85 3.31
CA ILE A 26 15.10 -7.59 1.91
C ILE A 26 16.35 -7.00 1.27
N GLY A 27 16.60 -7.32 0.00
CA GLY A 27 17.88 -7.14 -0.72
C GLY A 27 18.64 -5.85 -0.45
N HIS A 28 19.96 -5.97 -0.30
CA HIS A 28 20.86 -4.89 0.10
C HIS A 28 21.14 -3.89 -1.03
N ILE A 29 20.49 -2.73 -1.01
CA ILE A 29 20.92 -1.56 -1.77
C ILE A 29 22.02 -0.85 -0.97
N GLY A 30 23.23 -0.77 -1.54
CA GLY A 30 24.46 -0.32 -0.84
C GLY A 30 24.29 0.92 0.04
N PHE A 31 23.70 1.99 -0.51
CA PHE A 31 23.44 3.25 0.19
C PHE A 31 22.70 3.11 1.54
N GLN A 32 21.87 2.08 1.74
CA GLN A 32 21.17 1.83 3.01
C GLN A 32 22.09 1.18 4.06
N ASN A 33 23.07 0.38 3.62
CA ASN A 33 24.10 -0.18 4.50
C ASN A 33 25.11 0.89 4.91
N ASP A 34 25.54 1.76 3.98
CA ASP A 34 26.43 2.88 4.25
C ASP A 34 25.85 3.82 5.32
N LEU A 35 24.56 4.15 5.20
CA LEU A 35 23.87 5.01 6.17
C LEU A 35 23.71 4.34 7.54
N LYS A 36 23.51 3.02 7.59
CA LYS A 36 23.53 2.22 8.82
C LYS A 36 24.90 2.23 9.49
N GLN A 37 25.98 2.06 8.72
CA GLN A 37 27.34 2.11 9.20
C GLN A 37 27.68 3.50 9.76
N LEU A 38 27.40 4.57 9.00
CA LEU A 38 27.59 5.95 9.45
C LEU A 38 26.81 6.25 10.74
N GLY A 39 25.60 5.71 10.89
CA GLY A 39 24.81 5.84 12.11
C GLY A 39 25.41 5.09 13.30
N ARG A 40 25.95 3.89 13.10
CA ARG A 40 26.69 3.13 14.12
C ARG A 40 27.97 3.86 14.55
N GLU A 41 28.77 4.31 13.59
CA GLU A 41 30.04 5.03 13.84
C GLU A 41 29.85 6.35 14.60
N ARG A 42 28.74 7.06 14.36
CA ARG A 42 28.47 8.39 14.95
C ARG A 42 27.43 8.40 16.07
N GLY A 43 26.87 7.24 16.43
CA GLY A 43 25.77 7.14 17.41
C GLY A 43 24.47 7.82 16.97
N LEU A 44 24.25 7.99 15.65
CA LEU A 44 23.10 8.69 15.06
C LEU A 44 22.09 7.71 14.48
N CYS A 45 20.79 8.00 14.62
CA CYS A 45 19.74 7.17 14.01
C CYS A 45 19.67 7.38 12.48
N PRO A 46 19.98 6.38 11.64
CA PRO A 46 20.04 6.56 10.18
C PRO A 46 18.72 7.04 9.57
N TYR A 47 17.59 6.56 10.10
CA TYR A 47 16.25 6.96 9.64
C TYR A 47 16.00 8.47 9.78
N PHE A 48 16.41 9.09 10.90
CA PHE A 48 16.23 10.53 11.10
C PHE A 48 17.28 11.35 10.33
N VAL A 49 18.51 10.84 10.19
CA VAL A 49 19.55 11.44 9.33
C VAL A 49 19.10 11.47 7.87
N ALA A 50 18.55 10.36 7.33
CA ALA A 50 17.98 10.32 5.99
C ALA A 50 16.87 11.36 5.81
N ARG A 51 15.92 11.42 6.76
CA ARG A 51 14.77 12.33 6.68
C ARG A 51 15.17 13.81 6.67
N GLU A 52 16.16 14.19 7.46
CA GLU A 52 16.64 15.59 7.45
C GLU A 52 17.52 15.88 6.22
N ALA A 53 18.32 14.90 5.75
CA ALA A 53 19.15 15.04 4.56
C ALA A 53 18.33 15.24 3.27
N ILE A 54 17.11 14.71 3.18
CA ILE A 54 16.18 14.91 2.05
C ILE A 54 15.99 16.39 1.70
N ARG A 55 15.95 17.28 2.69
CA ARG A 55 15.77 18.74 2.50
C ARG A 55 16.88 19.40 1.68
N ASN A 56 18.07 18.82 1.73
CA ASN A 56 19.28 19.30 1.05
C ASN A 56 19.72 18.34 -0.07
N ALA A 57 18.89 17.36 -0.43
CA ALA A 57 19.21 16.36 -1.44
C ALA A 57 18.83 16.85 -2.84
N THR A 58 19.74 16.62 -3.80
CA THR A 58 19.49 16.84 -5.24
C THR A 58 18.86 15.64 -5.92
N ILE A 59 19.00 14.44 -5.34
CA ILE A 59 18.34 13.20 -5.78
C ILE A 59 17.81 12.50 -4.54
N VAL A 60 16.56 12.04 -4.57
CA VAL A 60 15.97 11.21 -3.50
C VAL A 60 15.34 9.97 -4.13
N VAL A 61 15.60 8.80 -3.55
CA VAL A 61 15.08 7.51 -4.03
C VAL A 61 14.30 6.83 -2.90
N TYR A 62 13.04 6.50 -3.15
CA TYR A 62 12.14 5.78 -2.23
C TYR A 62 11.05 5.01 -2.99
N SER A 63 10.36 4.10 -2.31
CA SER A 63 9.21 3.35 -2.85
C SER A 63 7.96 4.23 -3.05
N TYR A 64 7.10 3.86 -4.01
CA TYR A 64 5.85 4.54 -4.35
C TYR A 64 4.97 4.95 -3.16
N HIS A 65 4.88 4.13 -2.10
CA HIS A 65 4.05 4.46 -0.94
C HIS A 65 4.46 5.76 -0.24
N TYR A 66 5.71 6.23 -0.42
CA TYR A 66 6.18 7.51 0.12
C TYR A 66 5.65 8.74 -0.62
N ILE A 67 5.08 8.58 -1.82
CA ILE A 67 4.47 9.68 -2.60
C ILE A 67 2.98 9.44 -2.90
N LEU A 68 2.52 8.17 -2.94
CA LEU A 68 1.13 7.79 -3.23
C LEU A 68 0.28 7.43 -1.98
N ASP A 69 0.86 7.10 -0.81
CA ASP A 69 0.04 7.02 0.42
C ASP A 69 -0.11 8.43 1.01
N PRO A 70 -1.34 9.02 1.06
CA PRO A 70 -1.61 10.31 1.69
C PRO A 70 -0.92 10.52 3.05
N LYS A 71 -0.92 9.47 3.88
CA LYS A 71 -0.47 9.49 5.28
C LYS A 71 1.05 9.55 5.40
N ILE A 72 1.77 9.11 4.37
CA ILE A 72 3.23 9.01 4.34
C ILE A 72 3.82 10.17 3.56
N ALA A 73 3.20 10.53 2.42
CA ALA A 73 3.61 11.65 1.59
C ALA A 73 3.56 12.99 2.35
N GLU A 74 2.60 13.17 3.26
CA GLU A 74 2.51 14.34 4.15
C GLU A 74 3.67 14.45 5.16
N LEU A 75 4.36 13.36 5.48
CA LEU A 75 5.49 13.33 6.43
C LEU A 75 6.87 13.52 5.78
N VAL A 76 6.96 13.37 4.46
CA VAL A 76 8.23 13.31 3.72
C VAL A 76 8.18 14.22 2.49
N SER A 77 7.21 13.97 1.60
CA SER A 77 7.04 14.73 0.37
C SER A 77 6.47 16.13 0.58
N LYS A 78 6.12 16.55 1.81
CA LYS A 78 5.80 17.95 2.13
C LYS A 78 6.89 18.90 1.62
N ASP A 79 8.15 18.59 1.92
CA ASP A 79 9.26 19.55 1.79
C ASP A 79 9.83 19.69 0.36
N PHE A 80 9.28 18.99 -0.64
CA PHE A 80 9.74 19.09 -2.03
C PHE A 80 9.17 20.29 -2.79
N SER A 81 10.02 20.90 -3.63
CA SER A 81 9.62 21.98 -4.54
C SER A 81 8.74 21.49 -5.70
N ARG A 82 7.81 22.33 -6.16
CA ARG A 82 7.09 22.14 -7.43
C ARG A 82 8.03 21.92 -8.63
N ARG A 83 9.23 22.51 -8.61
CA ARG A 83 10.24 22.38 -9.68
C ARG A 83 10.99 21.04 -9.68
N SER A 84 10.72 20.14 -8.73
CA SER A 84 11.25 18.79 -8.76
C SER A 84 10.64 17.99 -9.91
N CYS A 85 11.49 17.24 -10.62
CA CYS A 85 11.05 16.18 -11.51
C CYS A 85 10.78 14.91 -10.69
N VAL A 86 9.66 14.25 -10.92
CA VAL A 86 9.33 12.93 -10.33
C VAL A 86 9.46 11.88 -11.42
N VAL A 87 10.17 10.79 -11.14
CA VAL A 87 10.27 9.62 -12.02
C VAL A 87 9.67 8.43 -11.29
N PHE A 88 8.61 7.85 -11.85
CA PHE A 88 8.06 6.55 -11.45
C PHE A 88 8.68 5.50 -12.36
N ASP A 89 9.54 4.63 -11.81
CA ASP A 89 10.27 3.60 -12.55
C ASP A 89 9.82 2.19 -12.16
N GLU A 90 9.69 1.31 -13.16
CA GLU A 90 8.86 0.11 -13.15
C GLU A 90 7.37 0.34 -12.77
N ALA A 91 6.79 1.39 -13.33
CA ALA A 91 5.43 1.87 -13.07
C ALA A 91 4.27 1.03 -13.64
N HIS A 92 4.50 -0.23 -14.01
CA HIS A 92 3.47 -1.07 -14.64
C HIS A 92 2.27 -1.39 -13.72
N ASN A 93 2.51 -1.43 -12.41
CA ASN A 93 1.52 -1.69 -11.33
C ASN A 93 1.02 -0.42 -10.59
N ILE A 94 1.25 0.78 -11.14
CA ILE A 94 0.99 2.06 -10.43
C ILE A 94 -0.49 2.28 -10.06
N ASP A 95 -1.42 1.76 -10.86
CA ASP A 95 -2.86 1.79 -10.63
C ASP A 95 -3.28 0.94 -9.42
N ASN A 96 -2.75 -0.27 -9.31
CA ASN A 96 -2.95 -1.16 -8.16
C ASN A 96 -2.47 -0.48 -6.86
N VAL A 97 -1.30 0.16 -6.87
CA VAL A 97 -0.76 0.88 -5.70
C VAL A 97 -1.64 2.09 -5.32
N CYS A 98 -2.20 2.80 -6.30
CA CYS A 98 -3.17 3.88 -6.05
C CYS A 98 -4.48 3.36 -5.44
N ILE A 99 -4.98 2.23 -5.94
CA ILE A 99 -6.19 1.56 -5.43
C ILE A 99 -5.97 1.08 -4.00
N GLU A 100 -4.85 0.42 -3.71
CA GLU A 100 -4.53 -0.09 -2.37
C GLU A 100 -4.30 1.03 -1.33
N SER A 101 -3.66 2.15 -1.70
CA SER A 101 -3.35 3.22 -0.74
C SER A 101 -4.60 3.93 -0.19
N MET A 102 -5.67 3.94 -0.99
CA MET A 102 -6.98 4.53 -0.67
C MET A 102 -8.03 3.51 -0.18
N SER A 103 -7.82 2.21 -0.40
CA SER A 103 -8.74 1.15 0.03
C SER A 103 -8.59 0.79 1.50
N ILE A 104 -9.71 0.47 2.18
CA ILE A 104 -9.73 0.13 3.61
C ILE A 104 -10.64 -1.07 3.86
N THR A 105 -10.02 -2.25 4.04
CA THR A 105 -10.64 -3.41 4.68
C THR A 105 -10.64 -3.27 6.21
N ILE A 106 -11.74 -3.67 6.85
CA ILE A 106 -11.89 -3.79 8.30
C ILE A 106 -12.52 -5.15 8.59
N SER A 107 -11.83 -6.01 9.34
CA SER A 107 -12.35 -7.33 9.73
C SER A 107 -13.04 -7.29 11.09
N GLN A 108 -13.92 -8.26 11.38
CA GLN A 108 -14.63 -8.35 12.66
C GLN A 108 -13.70 -8.26 13.88
N LYS A 109 -12.54 -8.92 13.83
CA LYS A 109 -11.50 -8.89 14.89
C LYS A 109 -10.92 -7.47 15.10
N GLN A 110 -10.90 -6.63 14.06
CA GLN A 110 -10.50 -5.22 14.18
C GLN A 110 -11.63 -4.35 14.73
N MET A 111 -12.90 -4.65 14.43
CA MET A 111 -14.06 -3.98 15.03
C MET A 111 -14.21 -4.27 16.53
N GLU A 112 -13.92 -5.50 16.96
CA GLU A 112 -13.89 -5.89 18.37
C GLU A 112 -12.80 -5.14 19.13
N LYS A 113 -11.59 -5.06 18.56
CA LYS A 113 -10.50 -4.23 19.10
C LYS A 113 -10.87 -2.75 19.14
N ALA A 114 -11.31 -2.15 18.03
CA ALA A 114 -11.63 -0.72 17.97
C ALA A 114 -12.68 -0.27 19.03
N ALA A 115 -13.58 -1.16 19.44
CA ALA A 115 -14.50 -0.88 20.54
C ALA A 115 -13.82 -0.90 21.92
N GLN A 116 -12.81 -1.75 22.13
CA GLN A 116 -11.95 -1.72 23.33
C GLN A 116 -11.07 -0.47 23.34
N GLU A 117 -10.42 -0.15 22.21
CA GLU A 117 -9.63 1.08 22.00
C GLU A 117 -10.46 2.33 22.35
N LEU A 118 -11.72 2.35 21.92
CA LEU A 118 -12.65 3.44 22.23
C LEU A 118 -13.05 3.53 23.71
N VAL A 119 -13.14 2.41 24.44
CA VAL A 119 -13.38 2.44 25.90
C VAL A 119 -12.17 3.01 26.64
N THR A 120 -10.95 2.68 26.20
CA THR A 120 -9.71 3.31 26.69
C THR A 120 -9.66 4.80 26.37
N LEU A 121 -10.14 5.21 25.19
CA LEU A 121 -10.25 6.63 24.82
C LEU A 121 -11.25 7.39 25.71
N ASP A 122 -12.41 6.80 26.00
CA ASP A 122 -13.42 7.40 26.89
C ASP A 122 -12.87 7.57 28.31
N SER A 123 -12.27 6.53 28.91
CA SER A 123 -11.72 6.62 30.27
C SER A 123 -10.57 7.64 30.36
N ALA A 124 -9.71 7.73 29.33
CA ALA A 124 -8.69 8.76 29.24
C ALA A 124 -9.27 10.19 29.16
N VAL A 125 -10.35 10.39 28.40
CA VAL A 125 -11.08 11.68 28.32
C VAL A 125 -11.77 12.03 29.64
N GLN A 126 -12.39 11.08 30.33
CA GLN A 126 -12.97 11.33 31.66
C GLN A 126 -11.88 11.71 32.67
N ARG A 127 -10.74 10.99 32.68
CA ARG A 127 -9.59 11.28 33.55
C ARG A 127 -9.03 12.69 33.29
N MET A 128 -8.79 13.05 32.03
CA MET A 128 -8.29 14.39 31.70
C MET A 128 -9.29 15.49 32.10
N LYS A 129 -10.61 15.22 32.02
CA LYS A 129 -11.65 16.16 32.48
C LYS A 129 -11.63 16.37 34.00
N SER A 130 -11.31 15.35 34.80
CA SER A 130 -11.14 15.50 36.26
C SER A 130 -9.81 16.12 36.67
N GLU A 131 -8.76 15.96 35.87
CA GLU A 131 -7.40 16.42 36.22
C GLU A 131 -7.05 17.81 35.65
N ASN A 132 -7.51 18.15 34.44
CA ASN A 132 -7.11 19.36 33.70
C ASN A 132 -8.20 19.81 32.71
N SER A 133 -9.21 20.54 33.19
CA SER A 133 -10.23 21.17 32.32
C SER A 133 -9.63 22.18 31.32
N GLU A 134 -8.61 22.93 31.72
CA GLU A 134 -7.93 23.92 30.87
C GLU A 134 -7.25 23.29 29.64
N ARG A 135 -6.69 22.08 29.78
CA ARG A 135 -6.10 21.35 28.64
C ARG A 135 -7.14 21.05 27.56
N LEU A 136 -8.38 20.70 27.94
CA LEU A 136 -9.49 20.48 27.00
C LEU A 136 -9.96 21.77 26.33
N GLN A 137 -9.85 22.91 26.99
CA GLN A 137 -10.20 24.21 26.40
C GLN A 137 -9.13 24.66 25.39
N ASN A 138 -7.85 24.53 25.76
CA ASN A 138 -6.71 24.81 24.89
C ASN A 138 -6.65 23.85 23.67
N GLU A 139 -7.20 22.65 23.79
CA GLU A 139 -7.36 21.69 22.68
C GLU A 139 -8.31 22.22 21.60
N TYR A 140 -9.45 22.78 21.99
CA TYR A 140 -10.42 23.37 21.06
C TYR A 140 -9.81 24.54 20.27
N GLU A 141 -9.03 25.41 20.92
CA GLU A 141 -8.36 26.54 20.27
C GLU A 141 -7.30 26.04 19.27
N LYS A 142 -6.47 25.07 19.68
CA LYS A 142 -5.48 24.41 18.80
C LYS A 142 -6.11 23.70 17.61
N LEU A 143 -7.30 23.11 17.74
CA LEU A 143 -8.02 22.48 16.62
C LEU A 143 -8.45 23.53 15.58
N VAL A 144 -9.00 24.66 16.03
CA VAL A 144 -9.44 25.75 15.15
C VAL A 144 -8.26 26.46 14.48
N GLU A 145 -7.17 26.67 15.21
CA GLU A 145 -5.93 27.24 14.67
C GLU A 145 -5.21 26.25 13.73
N GLY A 146 -5.11 24.98 14.09
CA GLY A 146 -4.43 23.94 13.30
C GLY A 146 -5.09 23.68 11.94
N LEU A 147 -6.42 23.76 11.86
CA LEU A 147 -7.14 23.67 10.59
C LEU A 147 -6.90 24.91 9.71
N ARG A 148 -6.99 26.12 10.26
CA ARG A 148 -6.66 27.38 9.55
C ARG A 148 -5.21 27.40 9.06
N ARG A 149 -4.28 26.94 9.90
CA ARG A 149 -2.87 26.80 9.55
C ARG A 149 -2.67 25.78 8.43
N THR A 150 -3.41 24.66 8.45
CA THR A 150 -3.33 23.64 7.38
C THR A 150 -3.94 24.16 6.07
N GLU A 151 -4.98 24.99 6.13
CA GLU A 151 -5.51 25.74 4.98
C GLU A 151 -4.46 26.71 4.41
N GLN A 152 -3.78 27.48 5.27
CA GLN A 152 -2.71 28.42 4.86
C GLN A 152 -1.47 27.69 4.30
N GLU A 153 -0.98 26.64 4.95
CA GLU A 153 0.15 25.83 4.47
C GLU A 153 -0.14 25.18 3.10
N ARG A 154 -1.40 24.87 2.78
CA ARG A 154 -1.79 24.40 1.44
C ARG A 154 -2.02 25.54 0.45
N ALA A 155 -2.59 26.67 0.87
CA ALA A 155 -2.77 27.85 0.01
C ALA A 155 -1.43 28.50 -0.40
N ASN A 156 -0.38 28.33 0.40
CA ASN A 156 1.01 28.66 0.07
C ASN A 156 1.73 27.54 -0.71
N ASP A 157 1.07 26.41 -0.96
CA ASP A 157 1.62 25.19 -1.59
C ASP A 157 2.84 24.54 -0.88
N GLU A 158 3.03 24.88 0.39
CA GLU A 158 4.05 24.30 1.29
C GLU A 158 3.72 22.86 1.67
N ARG A 159 2.51 22.36 1.36
CA ARG A 159 1.99 21.07 1.82
C ARG A 159 1.19 20.36 0.72
N LEU A 160 1.51 19.09 0.48
CA LEU A 160 0.81 18.25 -0.50
C LEU A 160 -0.68 18.13 -0.12
N ALA A 161 -1.57 18.18 -1.12
CA ALA A 161 -2.98 17.87 -0.93
C ALA A 161 -3.12 16.39 -0.56
N ASN A 162 -3.53 16.11 0.68
CA ASN A 162 -3.79 14.76 1.16
C ASN A 162 -5.22 14.34 0.72
N PRO A 163 -5.41 13.32 -0.15
CA PRO A 163 -6.74 12.93 -0.63
C PRO A 163 -7.69 12.38 0.46
N VAL A 164 -7.20 11.97 1.65
CA VAL A 164 -8.11 11.71 2.79
C VAL A 164 -8.81 13.00 3.26
N LEU A 165 -8.21 14.17 2.98
CA LEU A 165 -8.64 15.49 3.43
C LEU A 165 -8.68 16.50 2.26
N PRO A 166 -9.59 16.40 1.28
CA PRO A 166 -9.65 17.35 0.17
C PRO A 166 -10.00 18.78 0.63
N ASP A 167 -9.54 19.78 -0.12
CA ASP A 167 -9.51 21.19 0.33
C ASP A 167 -10.89 21.83 0.54
N ALA A 168 -11.95 21.20 0.03
CA ALA A 168 -13.33 21.54 0.37
C ALA A 168 -13.66 21.35 1.86
N ILE A 169 -12.95 20.47 2.58
CA ILE A 169 -13.13 20.23 4.01
C ILE A 169 -12.48 21.36 4.84
N LEU A 170 -11.31 21.86 4.42
CA LEU A 170 -10.57 22.90 5.15
C LEU A 170 -11.34 24.23 5.22
N ARG A 171 -12.14 24.52 4.19
CA ARG A 171 -13.03 25.71 4.12
C ARG A 171 -14.33 25.55 4.93
N GLU A 172 -14.65 24.36 5.43
CA GLU A 172 -15.88 24.10 6.21
C GLU A 172 -15.63 24.22 7.73
N ALA A 173 -16.44 25.02 8.42
CA ALA A 173 -16.31 25.21 9.87
C ALA A 173 -16.65 23.93 10.66
N VAL A 174 -15.80 23.57 11.64
CA VAL A 174 -15.92 22.34 12.47
C VAL A 174 -17.33 22.20 13.08
N PRO A 175 -18.06 21.10 12.79
CA PRO A 175 -19.41 20.87 13.31
C PRO A 175 -19.48 20.85 14.84
N GLY A 176 -20.50 21.49 15.42
CA GLY A 176 -20.67 21.58 16.88
C GLY A 176 -20.67 20.23 17.61
N SER A 177 -21.25 19.21 16.99
CA SER A 177 -21.40 17.85 17.51
C SER A 177 -20.09 17.11 17.81
N ILE A 178 -18.95 17.58 17.29
CA ILE A 178 -17.63 16.96 17.52
C ILE A 178 -16.63 17.91 18.21
N ARG A 179 -17.04 19.12 18.62
CA ARG A 179 -16.11 20.11 19.22
C ARG A 179 -15.58 19.64 20.57
N THR A 180 -16.42 19.11 21.45
CA THR A 180 -15.96 18.57 22.75
C THR A 180 -15.51 17.12 22.60
N ALA A 181 -14.44 16.73 23.31
CA ALA A 181 -13.96 15.35 23.31
C ALA A 181 -15.05 14.35 23.74
N GLN A 182 -15.90 14.71 24.72
CA GLN A 182 -17.00 13.86 25.17
C GLN A 182 -18.07 13.63 24.09
N HIS A 183 -18.45 14.66 23.33
CA HIS A 183 -19.39 14.48 22.22
C HIS A 183 -18.75 13.70 21.07
N PHE A 184 -17.46 13.90 20.79
CA PHE A 184 -16.74 13.11 19.78
C PHE A 184 -16.62 11.63 20.15
N VAL A 185 -16.35 11.28 21.41
CA VAL A 185 -16.36 9.88 21.87
C VAL A 185 -17.76 9.26 21.75
N LEU A 186 -18.82 9.98 22.13
CA LEU A 186 -20.21 9.54 21.93
C LEU A 186 -20.58 9.40 20.44
N PHE A 187 -20.06 10.26 19.58
CA PHE A 187 -20.21 10.18 18.13
C PHE A 187 -19.51 8.92 17.57
N MET A 188 -18.25 8.69 17.94
CA MET A 188 -17.50 7.51 17.51
C MET A 188 -18.13 6.20 18.01
N LYS A 189 -18.76 6.19 19.21
CA LYS A 189 -19.57 5.04 19.67
C LYS A 189 -20.68 4.68 18.68
N ARG A 190 -21.41 5.68 18.14
CA ARG A 190 -22.46 5.46 17.14
C ARG A 190 -21.90 4.90 15.82
N VAL A 191 -20.79 5.46 15.35
CA VAL A 191 -20.15 5.00 14.08
C VAL A 191 -19.61 3.57 14.22
N VAL A 192 -18.92 3.25 15.31
CA VAL A 192 -18.39 1.90 15.59
C VAL A 192 -19.53 0.88 15.72
N GLU A 193 -20.60 1.20 16.46
CA GLU A 193 -21.72 0.27 16.65
C GLU A 193 -22.55 0.09 15.36
N TYR A 194 -22.67 1.14 14.53
CA TYR A 194 -23.28 1.02 13.20
C TYR A 194 -22.48 0.10 12.28
N VAL A 195 -21.16 0.28 12.16
CA VAL A 195 -20.31 -0.59 11.35
C VAL A 195 -20.37 -2.03 11.86
N ARG A 196 -20.34 -2.24 13.19
CA ARG A 196 -20.54 -3.55 13.83
C ARG A 196 -21.89 -4.17 13.48
N HIS A 197 -22.97 -3.38 13.45
CA HIS A 197 -24.30 -3.86 13.04
C HIS A 197 -24.33 -4.25 11.56
N ARG A 198 -23.78 -3.40 10.67
CA ARG A 198 -23.68 -3.66 9.23
C ARG A 198 -22.87 -4.94 8.92
N MET A 199 -21.84 -5.25 9.70
CA MET A 199 -21.02 -6.47 9.55
C MET A 199 -21.69 -7.77 10.06
N ARG A 200 -22.91 -7.71 10.62
CA ARG A 200 -23.69 -8.91 11.01
C ARG A 200 -24.62 -9.42 9.90
N THR A 201 -24.57 -8.85 8.70
CA THR A 201 -25.42 -9.27 7.57
C THR A 201 -24.96 -10.63 7.02
N SER A 202 -25.90 -11.55 6.81
CA SER A 202 -25.62 -12.94 6.36
C SER A 202 -25.47 -13.11 4.84
N GLN A 203 -25.37 -12.02 4.09
CA GLN A 203 -25.28 -11.99 2.63
C GLN A 203 -24.23 -10.95 2.23
N VAL A 204 -23.59 -11.14 1.07
CA VAL A 204 -22.70 -10.13 0.49
C VAL A 204 -23.52 -8.90 0.10
N VAL A 205 -23.11 -7.73 0.57
CA VAL A 205 -23.77 -6.45 0.25
C VAL A 205 -22.79 -5.51 -0.46
N LEU A 206 -23.20 -5.01 -1.63
CA LEU A 206 -22.50 -3.99 -2.39
C LEU A 206 -23.28 -2.68 -2.31
N GLU A 207 -22.68 -1.64 -1.74
CA GLU A 207 -23.28 -0.30 -1.57
C GLU A 207 -22.36 0.81 -2.09
N SER A 208 -22.97 1.92 -2.54
CA SER A 208 -22.22 3.15 -2.80
C SER A 208 -21.98 3.92 -1.49
N PRO A 209 -20.90 4.72 -1.40
CA PRO A 209 -20.66 5.60 -0.25
C PRO A 209 -21.85 6.52 0.06
N ALA A 210 -22.54 7.00 -0.97
CA ALA A 210 -23.73 7.83 -0.81
C ALA A 210 -24.91 7.09 -0.16
N ALA A 211 -25.10 5.80 -0.46
CA ALA A 211 -26.11 4.97 0.19
C ALA A 211 -25.75 4.71 1.66
N PHE A 212 -24.49 4.37 1.95
CA PHE A 212 -24.01 4.15 3.32
C PHE A 212 -24.13 5.41 4.19
N VAL A 213 -23.79 6.60 3.67
CA VAL A 213 -23.97 7.89 4.36
C VAL A 213 -25.45 8.18 4.64
N LYS A 214 -26.36 7.73 3.77
CA LYS A 214 -27.80 7.86 4.03
C LYS A 214 -28.27 6.88 5.11
N ASP A 215 -27.90 5.61 5.02
CA ASP A 215 -28.33 4.56 5.97
C ASP A 215 -27.81 4.82 7.40
N ILE A 216 -26.61 5.39 7.57
CA ILE A 216 -26.12 5.82 8.89
C ILE A 216 -26.84 7.08 9.41
N GLN A 217 -27.27 7.99 8.53
CA GLN A 217 -28.06 9.16 8.92
C GLN A 217 -29.48 8.74 9.35
N ASP A 218 -30.14 7.91 8.54
CA ASP A 218 -31.50 7.41 8.77
C ASP A 218 -31.60 6.52 10.03
N ARG A 219 -30.57 5.71 10.35
CA ARG A 219 -30.59 4.81 11.54
C ARG A 219 -30.01 5.41 12.82
N MET A 220 -28.95 6.21 12.73
CA MET A 220 -28.14 6.63 13.90
C MET A 220 -28.12 8.14 14.14
N TYR A 221 -28.81 8.91 13.30
CA TYR A 221 -28.83 10.38 13.33
C TYR A 221 -27.40 10.96 13.30
N VAL A 222 -26.59 10.43 12.37
CA VAL A 222 -25.20 10.83 12.12
C VAL A 222 -25.14 11.57 10.78
N ASP A 223 -24.95 12.89 10.85
CA ASP A 223 -24.86 13.72 9.65
C ASP A 223 -23.55 13.51 8.87
N ARG A 224 -23.61 13.71 7.55
CA ARG A 224 -22.44 13.66 6.64
C ARG A 224 -21.31 14.62 7.05
N LYS A 225 -21.62 15.79 7.62
CA LYS A 225 -20.61 16.82 7.95
C LYS A 225 -19.64 16.37 9.06
N PRO A 226 -20.08 15.96 10.26
CA PRO A 226 -19.21 15.36 11.29
C PRO A 226 -18.28 14.25 10.77
N LEU A 227 -18.77 13.35 9.90
CA LEU A 227 -18.00 12.22 9.37
C LEU A 227 -16.72 12.67 8.61
N ARG A 228 -16.75 13.84 7.94
CA ARG A 228 -15.61 14.38 7.17
C ARG A 228 -14.42 14.79 8.02
N PHE A 229 -14.63 15.07 9.30
CA PHE A 229 -13.60 15.55 10.21
C PHE A 229 -13.10 14.45 11.15
N CYS A 230 -13.54 13.20 10.99
CA CYS A 230 -13.28 12.11 11.95
C CYS A 230 -11.80 11.76 12.10
N ALA A 231 -11.04 11.66 11.01
CA ALA A 231 -9.62 11.34 11.06
C ALA A 231 -8.82 12.43 11.80
N GLU A 232 -8.97 13.68 11.39
CA GLU A 232 -8.35 14.85 12.03
C GLU A 232 -8.76 15.00 13.50
N ARG A 233 -10.06 14.86 13.81
CA ARG A 233 -10.55 15.02 15.18
C ARG A 233 -9.99 13.95 16.12
N LEU A 234 -9.78 12.72 15.63
CA LEU A 234 -9.16 11.65 16.39
C LEU A 234 -7.66 11.90 16.61
N ASP A 235 -6.91 12.27 15.56
CA ASP A 235 -5.46 12.49 15.65
C ASP A 235 -5.09 13.69 16.54
N ASN A 236 -5.86 14.79 16.49
CA ASN A 236 -5.68 15.91 17.42
C ASN A 236 -6.03 15.53 18.88
N LEU A 237 -7.01 14.65 19.09
CA LEU A 237 -7.39 14.17 20.42
C LEU A 237 -6.36 13.18 21.00
N THR A 238 -5.84 12.23 20.22
CA THR A 238 -4.82 11.27 20.70
C THR A 238 -3.51 11.97 21.04
N ARG A 239 -3.08 12.95 20.23
CA ARG A 239 -1.94 13.83 20.53
C ARG A 239 -2.13 14.59 21.85
N THR A 240 -3.32 15.13 22.09
CA THR A 240 -3.58 15.95 23.29
C THR A 240 -3.78 15.13 24.57
N LEU A 241 -4.17 13.86 24.45
CA LEU A 241 -4.26 12.93 25.58
C LEU A 241 -2.89 12.35 26.01
N GLU A 242 -1.79 12.69 25.31
CA GLU A 242 -0.42 12.24 25.61
C GLU A 242 -0.31 10.71 25.77
N LEU A 243 -1.08 9.97 24.97
CA LEU A 243 -1.20 8.51 25.04
C LEU A 243 0.11 7.86 24.55
N ALA A 244 0.77 7.12 25.43
CA ALA A 244 2.14 6.64 25.24
C ALA A 244 2.34 5.82 23.96
N ASP A 245 1.38 4.94 23.63
CA ASP A 245 1.44 4.05 22.48
C ASP A 245 0.35 4.35 21.45
N VAL A 246 0.72 5.12 20.41
CA VAL A 246 -0.15 5.41 19.25
C VAL A 246 -0.53 4.15 18.46
N SER A 247 0.22 3.05 18.64
CA SER A 247 -0.13 1.73 18.11
C SER A 247 -1.48 1.21 18.60
N ASP A 248 -1.90 1.61 19.79
CA ASP A 248 -3.05 1.03 20.48
C ASP A 248 -4.38 1.54 19.93
N PHE A 249 -4.37 2.62 19.14
CA PHE A 249 -5.57 3.21 18.54
C PHE A 249 -5.67 2.94 17.03
N ARG A 250 -4.94 1.93 16.53
CA ARG A 250 -4.81 1.64 15.10
C ARG A 250 -6.13 1.19 14.46
N CYS A 251 -6.99 0.45 15.15
CA CYS A 251 -8.24 -0.04 14.56
C CYS A 251 -9.29 1.09 14.52
N LEU A 252 -9.39 1.87 15.60
CA LEU A 252 -10.23 3.07 15.68
C LEU A 252 -9.81 4.12 14.64
N THR A 253 -8.51 4.26 14.39
CA THR A 253 -7.98 5.13 13.32
C THR A 253 -8.40 4.66 11.92
N ARG A 254 -8.38 3.36 11.63
CA ARG A 254 -8.91 2.83 10.34
C ARG A 254 -10.40 3.17 10.16
N ILE A 255 -11.21 3.06 11.22
CA ILE A 255 -12.64 3.41 11.19
C ILE A 255 -12.82 4.93 10.96
N ALA A 256 -12.05 5.77 11.63
CA ALA A 256 -12.11 7.23 11.47
C ALA A 256 -11.73 7.69 10.04
N ILE A 257 -10.74 7.04 9.42
CA ILE A 257 -10.38 7.29 8.01
C ILE A 257 -11.48 6.77 7.08
N LEU A 258 -12.05 5.58 7.31
CA LEU A 258 -13.17 5.06 6.50
C LEU A 258 -14.40 5.98 6.55
N ALA A 259 -14.77 6.46 7.74
CA ALA A 259 -15.83 7.46 7.92
C ALA A 259 -15.54 8.77 7.15
N THR A 260 -14.27 9.20 7.16
CA THR A 260 -13.81 10.39 6.43
C THR A 260 -13.93 10.18 4.92
N LEU A 261 -13.37 9.10 4.36
CA LEU A 261 -13.41 8.80 2.93
C LEU A 261 -14.84 8.64 2.41
N VAL A 262 -15.68 7.87 3.10
CA VAL A 262 -17.09 7.60 2.70
C VAL A 262 -17.96 8.87 2.72
N SER A 263 -17.70 9.80 3.65
CA SER A 263 -18.39 11.10 3.68
C SER A 263 -17.80 12.13 2.72
N THR A 264 -16.60 11.89 2.20
CA THR A 264 -15.89 12.75 1.25
C THR A 264 -16.25 12.36 -0.18
N TYR A 265 -15.85 11.16 -0.61
CA TYR A 265 -15.99 10.67 -1.99
C TYR A 265 -17.32 9.93 -2.20
N SER A 266 -18.15 10.45 -3.10
CA SER A 266 -19.42 9.82 -3.52
C SER A 266 -19.35 9.15 -4.89
N LYS A 267 -18.17 9.13 -5.52
CA LYS A 267 -17.82 8.45 -6.79
C LYS A 267 -16.42 7.84 -6.63
N GLY A 268 -16.06 6.89 -7.49
CA GLY A 268 -14.73 6.25 -7.47
C GLY A 268 -14.49 5.25 -6.33
N PHE A 269 -15.49 4.98 -5.49
CA PHE A 269 -15.40 4.02 -4.39
C PHE A 269 -16.66 3.15 -4.32
N SER A 270 -16.49 1.90 -3.89
CA SER A 270 -17.57 0.95 -3.57
C SER A 270 -17.35 0.36 -2.20
N LEU A 271 -18.42 0.17 -1.43
CA LEU A 271 -18.38 -0.45 -0.11
C LEU A 271 -18.93 -1.88 -0.22
N ILE A 272 -18.09 -2.85 0.13
CA ILE A 272 -18.35 -4.27 0.05
C ILE A 272 -18.42 -4.81 1.49
N ILE A 273 -19.49 -5.52 1.83
CA ILE A 273 -19.61 -6.23 3.11
C ILE A 273 -19.68 -7.72 2.80
N GLU A 274 -18.75 -8.47 3.35
CA GLU A 274 -18.62 -9.92 3.21
C GLU A 274 -19.02 -10.59 4.53
N PRO A 275 -19.96 -11.55 4.50
CA PRO A 275 -20.39 -12.26 5.71
C PRO A 275 -19.26 -13.13 6.27
N ALA A 276 -19.42 -13.59 7.52
CA ALA A 276 -18.52 -14.58 8.08
C ALA A 276 -18.79 -15.96 7.44
N GLU A 277 -17.80 -16.53 6.79
CA GLU A 277 -17.82 -17.91 6.28
C GLU A 277 -17.06 -18.85 7.24
N ALA A 278 -17.23 -20.16 7.08
CA ALA A 278 -16.60 -21.16 7.96
C ALA A 278 -15.06 -21.07 8.05
N SER A 279 -14.40 -20.45 7.05
CA SER A 279 -12.95 -20.25 7.04
C SER A 279 -12.50 -18.79 7.24
N GLN A 280 -13.39 -17.79 7.19
CA GLN A 280 -13.02 -16.37 7.19
C GLN A 280 -14.00 -15.51 8.00
N PRO A 281 -13.51 -14.61 8.90
CA PRO A 281 -14.37 -13.70 9.65
C PRO A 281 -14.98 -12.64 8.74
N ALA A 282 -16.15 -12.10 9.10
CA ALA A 282 -16.82 -11.04 8.34
C ALA A 282 -15.89 -9.83 8.12
N GLN A 283 -15.99 -9.23 6.93
CA GLN A 283 -15.15 -8.10 6.50
C GLN A 283 -16.01 -6.99 5.89
N LEU A 284 -15.58 -5.74 6.07
CA LEU A 284 -16.10 -4.58 5.35
C LEU A 284 -14.93 -3.94 4.63
N THR A 285 -14.98 -3.90 3.30
CA THR A 285 -13.96 -3.30 2.45
C THR A 285 -14.54 -2.10 1.72
N LEU A 286 -14.03 -0.91 2.06
CA LEU A 286 -14.13 0.25 1.18
C LEU A 286 -13.07 0.09 0.09
N SER A 287 -13.48 -0.28 -1.12
CA SER A 287 -12.58 -0.42 -2.27
C SER A 287 -12.58 0.87 -3.09
N CYS A 288 -11.39 1.35 -3.44
CA CYS A 288 -11.18 2.38 -4.43
C CYS A 288 -11.20 1.76 -5.84
N MET A 289 -11.94 2.36 -6.77
CA MET A 289 -12.07 1.92 -8.16
C MET A 289 -11.52 2.95 -9.15
N ASP A 290 -10.91 4.02 -8.64
CA ASP A 290 -10.49 5.20 -9.40
C ASP A 290 -9.08 5.63 -8.95
N ALA A 291 -8.08 5.13 -9.66
CA ALA A 291 -6.67 5.38 -9.37
C ALA A 291 -6.28 6.86 -9.51
N SER A 292 -7.03 7.66 -10.29
CA SER A 292 -6.78 9.10 -10.45
C SER A 292 -6.80 9.84 -9.09
N ILE A 293 -7.62 9.37 -8.14
CA ILE A 293 -7.84 10.04 -6.85
C ILE A 293 -6.55 10.08 -6.01
N ALA A 294 -5.70 9.06 -6.10
CA ALA A 294 -4.44 9.01 -5.35
C ALA A 294 -3.29 9.75 -6.05
N ILE A 295 -3.24 9.72 -7.39
CA ILE A 295 -2.12 10.28 -8.17
C ILE A 295 -2.31 11.74 -8.59
N ARG A 296 -3.55 12.24 -8.69
CA ARG A 296 -3.87 13.64 -9.07
C ARG A 296 -3.10 14.69 -8.24
N PRO A 297 -2.97 14.59 -6.90
CA PRO A 297 -2.14 15.51 -6.10
C PRO A 297 -0.65 15.54 -6.46
N VAL A 298 -0.12 14.46 -7.05
CA VAL A 298 1.26 14.38 -7.55
C VAL A 298 1.35 15.10 -8.91
N MET A 299 0.43 14.78 -9.82
CA MET A 299 0.36 15.37 -11.16
C MET A 299 0.11 16.89 -11.13
N GLU A 300 -0.74 17.38 -10.22
CA GLU A 300 -1.04 18.81 -10.06
C GLU A 300 0.09 19.61 -9.39
N ARG A 301 0.96 18.96 -8.60
CA ARG A 301 2.01 19.65 -7.82
C ARG A 301 3.35 19.74 -8.53
N PHE A 302 3.79 18.67 -9.21
CA PHE A 302 5.14 18.59 -9.76
C PHE A 302 5.20 19.02 -11.23
N GLN A 303 6.18 19.87 -11.57
CA GLN A 303 6.34 20.46 -12.90
C GLN A 303 6.57 19.40 -14.00
N THR A 304 7.11 18.24 -13.65
CA THR A 304 7.33 17.14 -14.58
C THR A 304 7.22 15.82 -13.82
N VAL A 305 6.32 14.96 -14.29
CA VAL A 305 6.19 13.57 -13.85
C VAL A 305 6.49 12.69 -15.05
N VAL A 306 7.45 11.78 -14.90
CA VAL A 306 7.86 10.80 -15.91
C VAL A 306 7.44 9.42 -15.40
N ILE A 307 6.84 8.61 -16.28
CA ILE A 307 6.42 7.24 -16.00
C ILE A 307 7.22 6.32 -16.93
N THR A 308 8.03 5.42 -16.36
CA THR A 308 8.85 4.45 -17.08
C THR A 308 8.62 3.03 -16.57
N SER A 309 8.68 2.07 -17.49
CA SER A 309 8.80 0.63 -17.25
C SER A 309 9.09 -0.04 -18.59
N GLY A 310 9.82 -1.15 -18.57
CA GLY A 310 10.07 -1.98 -19.76
C GLY A 310 8.83 -2.70 -20.31
N THR A 311 7.71 -2.72 -19.57
CA THR A 311 6.55 -3.59 -19.87
C THR A 311 5.24 -2.86 -20.18
N LEU A 312 5.21 -1.52 -20.20
CA LEU A 312 3.99 -0.72 -20.42
C LEU A 312 3.37 -0.97 -21.81
N SER A 313 2.29 -1.75 -21.86
CA SER A 313 1.57 -2.02 -23.11
C SER A 313 0.08 -2.34 -22.87
N PRO A 314 -0.88 -1.71 -23.58
CA PRO A 314 -0.69 -0.59 -24.50
C PRO A 314 -0.56 0.76 -23.78
N LEU A 315 0.36 1.62 -24.23
CA LEU A 315 0.64 2.94 -23.60
C LEU A 315 -0.60 3.85 -23.47
N GLU A 316 -1.55 3.74 -24.41
CA GLU A 316 -2.82 4.47 -24.39
C GLU A 316 -3.72 4.21 -23.18
N MET A 317 -3.49 3.12 -22.43
CA MET A 317 -4.35 2.71 -21.31
C MET A 317 -4.09 3.56 -20.06
N TYR A 318 -2.84 3.90 -19.77
CA TYR A 318 -2.45 4.61 -18.55
C TYR A 318 -3.04 6.03 -18.43
N PRO A 319 -3.03 6.90 -19.47
CA PRO A 319 -3.74 8.19 -19.45
C PRO A 319 -5.22 8.09 -19.10
N LYS A 320 -5.88 7.06 -19.64
CA LYS A 320 -7.34 6.84 -19.51
C LYS A 320 -7.75 6.28 -18.15
N ILE A 321 -6.82 5.67 -17.40
CA ILE A 321 -7.03 5.12 -16.05
C ILE A 321 -6.63 6.12 -14.95
N LEU A 322 -5.54 6.85 -15.18
CA LEU A 322 -4.95 7.76 -14.18
C LEU A 322 -5.42 9.23 -14.34
N ASP A 323 -6.24 9.53 -15.35
CA ASP A 323 -6.86 10.85 -15.62
C ASP A 323 -5.82 11.96 -15.82
N PHE A 324 -4.91 11.78 -16.79
CA PHE A 324 -3.89 12.77 -17.14
C PHE A 324 -3.57 12.78 -18.65
N ASP A 325 -3.20 13.94 -19.17
CA ASP A 325 -2.75 14.12 -20.57
C ASP A 325 -1.21 14.11 -20.66
N PRO A 326 -0.57 13.09 -21.25
CA PRO A 326 0.88 13.05 -21.43
C PRO A 326 1.34 13.99 -22.56
N ALA A 327 2.25 14.91 -22.26
CA ALA A 327 2.89 15.76 -23.27
C ALA A 327 3.80 14.98 -24.25
N VAL A 328 4.31 13.82 -23.82
CA VAL A 328 5.07 12.87 -24.65
C VAL A 328 4.62 11.46 -24.28
N MET A 329 4.28 10.66 -25.29
CA MET A 329 4.08 9.21 -25.19
C MET A 329 4.99 8.55 -26.22
N ALA A 330 5.89 7.69 -25.78
CA ALA A 330 6.87 7.04 -26.65
C ALA A 330 7.10 5.59 -26.24
N SER A 331 7.21 4.71 -27.23
CA SER A 331 7.74 3.35 -27.07
C SER A 331 9.09 3.28 -27.78
N LEU A 332 10.12 2.82 -27.08
CA LEU A 332 11.46 2.66 -27.63
C LEU A 332 11.66 1.21 -28.06
N THR A 333 11.77 0.97 -29.36
CA THR A 333 12.04 -0.38 -29.88
C THR A 333 13.48 -0.77 -29.61
N MET A 334 13.68 -1.95 -29.04
CA MET A 334 15.01 -2.45 -28.68
C MET A 334 15.83 -2.79 -29.93
N THR A 335 16.79 -1.94 -30.28
CA THR A 335 17.66 -2.11 -31.45
C THR A 335 18.84 -3.04 -31.15
N LEU A 336 18.73 -4.31 -31.55
CA LEU A 336 19.77 -5.31 -31.37
C LEU A 336 20.46 -5.67 -32.70
N ALA A 337 21.78 -5.88 -32.65
CA ALA A 337 22.57 -6.41 -33.77
C ALA A 337 22.39 -7.93 -33.99
N ARG A 338 21.65 -8.62 -33.10
CA ARG A 338 21.34 -10.05 -33.13
C ARG A 338 19.97 -10.29 -32.49
N PRO A 339 19.21 -11.33 -32.86
CA PRO A 339 18.00 -11.71 -32.15
C PRO A 339 18.35 -12.33 -30.79
N CYS A 340 18.35 -11.53 -29.72
CA CYS A 340 18.63 -12.03 -28.36
C CYS A 340 17.41 -12.68 -27.67
N LEU A 341 16.20 -12.53 -28.23
CA LEU A 341 14.96 -13.11 -27.72
C LEU A 341 14.19 -13.78 -28.86
N SER A 342 13.57 -14.93 -28.58
CA SER A 342 12.79 -15.72 -29.54
C SER A 342 11.47 -16.19 -28.91
N PRO A 343 10.44 -15.32 -28.81
CA PRO A 343 9.16 -15.67 -28.21
C PRO A 343 8.42 -16.72 -29.06
N LEU A 344 8.02 -17.83 -28.42
CA LEU A 344 7.27 -18.92 -29.05
C LEU A 344 5.96 -19.17 -28.28
N VAL A 345 4.83 -19.20 -29.00
CA VAL A 345 3.51 -19.47 -28.41
C VAL A 345 3.11 -20.92 -28.69
N VAL A 346 3.30 -21.79 -27.69
CA VAL A 346 2.91 -23.21 -27.78
C VAL A 346 1.41 -23.36 -27.52
N ALA A 347 0.61 -23.28 -28.58
CA ALA A 347 -0.85 -23.33 -28.51
C ALA A 347 -1.44 -24.76 -28.44
N ARG A 348 -0.63 -25.80 -28.73
CA ARG A 348 -1.04 -27.21 -28.75
C ARG A 348 0.11 -28.09 -28.27
N GLY A 349 -0.22 -29.18 -27.59
CA GLY A 349 0.73 -30.23 -27.27
C GLY A 349 0.87 -31.28 -28.37
N ASN A 350 1.73 -32.27 -28.14
CA ASN A 350 2.06 -33.32 -29.12
C ASN A 350 0.81 -34.14 -29.54
N ASP A 351 -0.13 -34.34 -28.61
CA ASP A 351 -1.42 -35.00 -28.83
C ASP A 351 -2.43 -34.13 -29.65
N GLN A 352 -2.01 -32.99 -30.21
CA GLN A 352 -2.82 -31.93 -30.86
C GLN A 352 -3.90 -31.26 -29.99
N VAL A 353 -4.05 -31.68 -28.73
CA VAL A 353 -4.89 -31.02 -27.72
C VAL A 353 -4.43 -29.57 -27.53
N ALA A 354 -5.39 -28.65 -27.52
CA ALA A 354 -5.12 -27.23 -27.29
C ALA A 354 -4.67 -27.01 -25.83
N MET A 355 -3.50 -26.39 -25.66
CA MET A 355 -2.99 -26.08 -24.32
C MET A 355 -3.68 -24.83 -23.79
N THR A 356 -4.26 -24.92 -22.60
CA THR A 356 -5.10 -23.86 -22.04
C THR A 356 -5.12 -23.86 -20.52
N SER A 357 -5.26 -22.68 -19.92
CA SER A 357 -5.40 -22.47 -18.47
C SER A 357 -6.84 -22.10 -18.06
N ARG A 358 -7.81 -22.22 -18.97
CA ARG A 358 -9.25 -21.99 -18.70
C ARG A 358 -9.71 -22.80 -17.49
N PHE A 359 -10.45 -22.16 -16.58
CA PHE A 359 -10.88 -22.75 -15.30
C PHE A 359 -11.55 -24.13 -15.47
N GLU A 360 -12.49 -24.24 -16.41
CA GLU A 360 -13.24 -25.45 -16.76
C GLU A 360 -12.35 -26.63 -17.20
N GLN A 361 -11.18 -26.34 -17.78
CA GLN A 361 -10.29 -27.31 -18.42
C GLN A 361 -8.97 -27.49 -17.67
N ARG A 362 -8.74 -26.72 -16.59
CA ARG A 362 -7.50 -26.77 -15.79
C ARG A 362 -7.32 -28.11 -15.06
N SER A 363 -8.40 -28.82 -14.78
CA SER A 363 -8.39 -30.17 -14.19
C SER A 363 -8.31 -31.30 -15.22
N ASP A 364 -8.23 -31.00 -16.51
CA ASP A 364 -8.08 -32.02 -17.55
C ASP A 364 -6.65 -32.61 -17.51
N VAL A 365 -6.58 -33.92 -17.27
CA VAL A 365 -5.33 -34.69 -17.22
C VAL A 365 -4.58 -34.59 -18.56
N ALA A 366 -5.26 -34.49 -19.70
CA ALA A 366 -4.62 -34.31 -21.00
C ALA A 366 -3.91 -32.94 -21.10
N VAL A 367 -4.52 -31.89 -20.56
CA VAL A 367 -3.91 -30.54 -20.53
C VAL A 367 -2.73 -30.50 -19.58
N ILE A 368 -2.88 -31.04 -18.35
CA ILE A 368 -1.80 -31.13 -17.36
C ILE A 368 -0.61 -31.94 -17.91
N ARG A 369 -0.87 -33.07 -18.56
CA ARG A 369 0.16 -33.90 -19.21
C ARG A 369 0.89 -33.17 -20.32
N ASN A 370 0.19 -32.40 -21.16
CA ASN A 370 0.84 -31.66 -22.23
C ASN A 370 1.69 -30.48 -21.71
N TYR A 371 1.29 -29.83 -20.61
CA TYR A 371 2.18 -28.90 -19.88
C TYR A 371 3.43 -29.62 -19.35
N GLY A 372 3.27 -30.79 -18.71
CA GLY A 372 4.41 -31.58 -18.22
C GLY A 372 5.38 -32.00 -19.33
N ASN A 373 4.86 -32.48 -20.47
CA ASN A 373 5.67 -32.91 -21.63
C ASN A 373 6.47 -31.74 -22.25
N LEU A 374 5.80 -30.64 -22.60
CA LEU A 374 6.44 -29.44 -23.16
C LEU A 374 7.62 -28.98 -22.29
N VAL A 375 7.38 -28.99 -21.00
CA VAL A 375 8.31 -28.50 -20.01
C VAL A 375 9.49 -29.47 -19.84
N LEU A 376 9.25 -30.79 -19.78
CA LEU A 376 10.30 -31.82 -19.75
C LEU A 376 11.20 -31.78 -21.01
N GLU A 377 10.59 -31.62 -22.19
CA GLU A 377 11.33 -31.48 -23.46
C GLU A 377 12.22 -30.23 -23.44
N MET A 378 11.73 -29.10 -22.92
CA MET A 378 12.48 -27.85 -22.83
C MET A 378 13.67 -27.94 -21.85
N ALA A 379 13.50 -28.60 -20.70
CA ALA A 379 14.58 -28.82 -19.73
C ALA A 379 15.77 -29.63 -20.27
N ALA A 380 15.52 -30.55 -21.19
CA ALA A 380 16.56 -31.36 -21.84
C ALA A 380 17.35 -30.58 -22.90
N VAL A 381 16.80 -29.47 -23.42
CA VAL A 381 17.40 -28.66 -24.49
C VAL A 381 18.08 -27.40 -23.96
N VAL A 382 17.53 -26.77 -22.92
CA VAL A 382 18.06 -25.51 -22.37
C VAL A 382 19.22 -25.82 -21.41
N PRO A 383 20.45 -25.30 -21.65
CA PRO A 383 21.51 -25.31 -20.64
C PRO A 383 21.14 -24.36 -19.49
N ASP A 384 21.58 -24.68 -18.27
CA ASP A 384 21.41 -23.86 -17.07
C ASP A 384 19.94 -23.47 -16.78
N GLY A 385 19.27 -24.41 -16.11
CA GLY A 385 17.95 -24.22 -15.48
C GLY A 385 16.69 -24.55 -16.30
N MET A 386 15.52 -24.27 -15.70
CA MET A 386 14.15 -24.57 -16.17
C MET A 386 13.65 -26.03 -16.02
N HIS A 387 12.34 -26.15 -15.77
CA HIS A 387 11.50 -27.23 -15.18
C HIS A 387 11.21 -28.43 -16.12
N VAL A 388 10.52 -29.58 -15.86
CA VAL A 388 9.82 -30.38 -14.79
C VAL A 388 9.62 -31.80 -15.42
N ILE A 389 9.52 -33.00 -14.82
CA ILE A 389 9.32 -33.55 -13.46
C ILE A 389 10.03 -34.95 -13.35
N ASP A 390 10.03 -35.60 -12.18
CA ASP A 390 10.39 -37.00 -11.84
C ASP A 390 11.60 -37.68 -12.53
N GLU A 391 11.56 -37.98 -13.83
CA GLU A 391 12.78 -38.38 -14.55
C GLU A 391 13.86 -37.30 -14.49
N LEU A 392 13.44 -36.04 -14.30
CA LEU A 392 14.26 -34.83 -14.31
C LEU A 392 15.07 -34.60 -13.03
N MET A 393 14.77 -35.28 -11.91
CA MET A 393 15.69 -35.26 -10.74
C MET A 393 17.07 -35.88 -11.06
N LYS A 394 17.20 -36.57 -12.21
CA LYS A 394 18.47 -37.05 -12.76
C LYS A 394 19.28 -35.93 -13.47
N SER A 395 18.65 -34.81 -13.86
CA SER A 395 19.27 -33.76 -14.68
C SER A 395 19.41 -32.39 -14.01
N LYS A 396 18.41 -31.90 -13.24
CA LYS A 396 18.46 -30.57 -12.59
C LYS A 396 17.84 -30.58 -11.18
N LEU A 397 18.19 -29.59 -10.35
CA LEU A 397 17.60 -29.40 -9.01
C LEU A 397 16.28 -28.61 -9.07
N LEU A 398 15.37 -28.85 -8.12
CA LEU A 398 14.03 -28.24 -8.09
C LEU A 398 13.86 -27.36 -6.84
N PHE A 399 13.32 -26.15 -7.02
CA PHE A 399 13.04 -25.16 -5.96
C PHE A 399 11.64 -24.57 -6.16
N ILE A 400 10.86 -24.39 -5.10
CA ILE A 400 9.44 -23.98 -5.18
C ILE A 400 9.22 -22.75 -4.29
N GLU A 401 8.61 -21.70 -4.82
CA GLU A 401 8.12 -20.54 -4.06
C GLU A 401 7.03 -20.99 -3.09
N THR A 402 7.16 -20.61 -1.81
CA THR A 402 6.13 -20.86 -0.80
C THR A 402 5.53 -19.53 -0.35
N ASN A 403 4.44 -19.58 0.42
CA ASN A 403 3.83 -18.37 0.95
C ASN A 403 4.74 -17.65 1.97
N ASP A 404 5.72 -18.34 2.57
CA ASP A 404 6.72 -17.72 3.46
C ASP A 404 7.81 -17.03 2.63
N ALA A 405 8.18 -15.82 3.06
CA ALA A 405 9.30 -15.07 2.50
C ALA A 405 10.65 -15.69 2.89
N LEU A 406 10.78 -16.31 4.07
CA LEU A 406 12.06 -16.87 4.53
C LEU A 406 12.44 -18.13 3.73
N GLU A 407 11.50 -19.08 3.61
CA GLU A 407 11.69 -20.27 2.76
C GLU A 407 11.97 -19.89 1.31
N THR A 408 11.21 -18.94 0.75
CA THR A 408 11.38 -18.48 -0.63
C THR A 408 12.75 -17.82 -0.87
N SER A 409 13.26 -17.01 0.07
CA SER A 409 14.61 -16.44 -0.03
C SER A 409 15.70 -17.52 -0.01
N VAL A 410 15.57 -18.54 0.86
CA VAL A 410 16.53 -19.66 0.92
C VAL A 410 16.45 -20.53 -0.35
N ALA A 411 15.25 -20.75 -0.88
CA ALA A 411 15.04 -21.46 -2.13
C ALA A 411 15.66 -20.71 -3.33
N LEU A 412 15.59 -19.37 -3.35
CA LEU A 412 16.24 -18.54 -4.36
C LEU A 412 17.77 -18.57 -4.25
N GLU A 413 18.32 -18.43 -3.04
CA GLU A 413 19.76 -18.50 -2.80
C GLU A 413 20.35 -19.83 -3.28
N LYS A 414 19.67 -20.95 -2.94
CA LYS A 414 20.10 -22.30 -3.35
C LYS A 414 19.81 -22.61 -4.82
N TYR A 415 18.87 -21.90 -5.45
CA TYR A 415 18.66 -21.91 -6.90
C TYR A 415 19.84 -21.27 -7.64
N VAL A 416 20.31 -20.10 -7.19
CA VAL A 416 21.50 -19.43 -7.76
C VAL A 416 22.75 -20.31 -7.60
N ASP A 417 23.03 -20.81 -6.40
CA ASP A 417 24.13 -21.76 -6.14
C ASP A 417 24.12 -22.96 -7.11
N ALA A 418 22.93 -23.46 -7.44
CA ALA A 418 22.76 -24.64 -8.27
C ALA A 418 22.89 -24.37 -9.79
N CYS A 419 22.65 -23.13 -10.24
CA CYS A 419 23.03 -22.67 -11.56
C CYS A 419 24.54 -22.39 -11.63
N ASP A 420 25.10 -21.63 -10.69
CA ASP A 420 26.52 -21.27 -10.64
C ASP A 420 27.46 -22.49 -10.55
N SER A 421 27.02 -23.56 -9.88
CA SER A 421 27.76 -24.83 -9.80
C SER A 421 27.64 -25.72 -11.05
N GLY A 422 27.02 -25.24 -12.14
CA GLY A 422 26.90 -25.96 -13.41
C GLY A 422 26.01 -27.20 -13.35
N ARG A 423 25.17 -27.32 -12.32
CA ARG A 423 24.22 -28.44 -12.14
C ARG A 423 22.83 -28.12 -12.72
N GLY A 424 22.49 -26.85 -12.83
CA GLY A 424 21.21 -26.35 -13.31
C GLY A 424 20.06 -26.52 -12.31
N ALA A 425 19.16 -25.53 -12.27
CA ALA A 425 18.07 -25.49 -11.31
C ALA A 425 16.74 -24.98 -11.90
N CYS A 426 15.63 -25.41 -11.31
CA CYS A 426 14.28 -25.11 -11.78
C CYS A 426 13.49 -24.44 -10.66
N LEU A 427 13.17 -23.15 -10.80
CA LEU A 427 12.40 -22.39 -9.79
C LEU A 427 10.93 -22.27 -10.18
N PHE A 428 10.03 -22.79 -9.36
CA PHE A 428 8.58 -22.64 -9.54
C PHE A 428 8.08 -21.44 -8.75
N SER A 429 7.81 -20.35 -9.45
CA SER A 429 7.15 -19.16 -8.89
C SER A 429 5.70 -19.05 -9.35
N VAL A 430 4.91 -18.31 -8.58
CA VAL A 430 3.57 -17.86 -8.99
C VAL A 430 3.72 -16.56 -9.78
N ALA A 431 3.05 -16.43 -10.92
CA ALA A 431 2.97 -15.15 -11.61
C ALA A 431 2.12 -14.16 -10.78
N ARG A 432 2.67 -12.97 -10.49
CA ARG A 432 2.21 -12.05 -9.41
C ARG A 432 2.51 -12.55 -7.99
N GLY A 433 3.40 -13.54 -7.87
CA GLY A 433 4.11 -13.89 -6.63
C GLY A 433 5.31 -12.96 -6.41
N LYS A 434 5.88 -12.99 -5.20
CA LYS A 434 6.92 -12.04 -4.76
C LYS A 434 8.18 -12.17 -5.61
N VAL A 435 8.49 -13.39 -6.05
CA VAL A 435 9.62 -13.70 -6.93
C VAL A 435 9.47 -12.99 -8.29
N SER A 436 8.24 -12.86 -8.81
CA SER A 436 7.99 -12.35 -10.17
C SER A 436 7.95 -10.83 -10.32
N GLU A 437 7.96 -10.07 -9.21
CA GLU A 437 7.83 -8.60 -9.23
C GLU A 437 9.06 -7.85 -8.70
N GLY A 438 10.03 -8.54 -8.09
CA GLY A 438 11.13 -7.88 -7.36
C GLY A 438 12.50 -8.55 -7.46
N ILE A 439 12.69 -9.46 -8.41
CA ILE A 439 13.95 -10.22 -8.60
C ILE A 439 14.26 -10.29 -10.10
N ASP A 440 15.37 -9.69 -10.52
CA ASP A 440 15.88 -9.81 -11.89
C ASP A 440 16.63 -11.13 -12.10
N PHE A 441 16.21 -11.88 -13.10
CA PHE A 441 16.89 -13.07 -13.59
C PHE A 441 17.87 -12.64 -14.69
N SER A 442 19.18 -12.75 -14.41
CA SER A 442 20.23 -12.15 -15.23
C SER A 442 21.17 -13.18 -15.85
N HIS A 443 21.45 -13.00 -17.16
CA HIS A 443 22.40 -13.76 -17.97
C HIS A 443 22.13 -15.27 -18.13
N HIS A 444 22.28 -16.05 -17.06
CA HIS A 444 22.15 -17.53 -17.01
C HIS A 444 21.33 -17.99 -15.79
N LEU A 445 20.64 -17.05 -15.16
CA LEU A 445 19.61 -17.22 -14.14
C LEU A 445 18.27 -16.86 -14.78
#